data_AF-R0HZL0-F1
#
_entry.id   AF-R0HZL0-F1
#
_cell.length_a   1.000
_cell.length_b   1.000
_cell.length_c   1.000
_cell.angle_alpha   90.00
_cell.angle_beta   90.00
_cell.angle_gamma   90.00
#
_symmetry.space_group_name_H-M   'P 1'
#
loop_
_entity.id
_entity.type
_entity.pdbx_description
1 polymer ?
#
loop_
_entity_poly.entity_id
_entity_poly.type
_entity_poly.pdbx_seq_one_letter_code
_entity_poly.pdbx_strand_id
1 'polypeptide(L)'
;MASPAKFQCSVPKLNLQIKLERKASQNLSFPHLFRDKAKSTPVVIRASSSSTPSNPKPSLLKTTCITLTAAAALFSASSYLISKPAATTPATTVLEATLEKHLETQSNDVEALLSLAKIKFKSDKYEETIETMNRLIEIEPYEQRWPVMKARILSYFSKSELAIQAFEEILLSDPTRVDALHYLVMEFYESKPKLLEVEKRIKYAIRRCKNNNNKKKDIRGLRMLIAQIKVMEGNTAEAIRICEELVKDDPEDFKIYLFQGLVYTLIGKGDEAAKQFERVGRILPENSPYLETMVNTKEWGAIVDYDNVFCYLSTFTKLFVASLFGKRGDD
;
A
#
# COMPACT_ATOMS: atom_id res chain seq x y z
N MET A 1 -13.30 34.33 -45.19
CA MET A 1 -12.34 34.18 -44.08
C MET A 1 -12.82 33.08 -43.17
N ALA A 2 -11.93 32.17 -42.80
CA ALA A 2 -12.22 30.78 -42.44
C ALA A 2 -12.71 30.57 -41.00
N SER A 3 -13.50 29.50 -40.86
CA SER A 3 -14.09 28.94 -39.63
C SER A 3 -13.04 28.15 -38.82
N PRO A 4 -13.07 28.16 -37.48
CA PRO A 4 -12.10 27.41 -36.67
C PRO A 4 -12.40 25.91 -36.67
N ALA A 5 -11.40 25.12 -37.05
CA ALA A 5 -11.43 23.67 -37.12
C ALA A 5 -11.62 23.04 -35.72
N LYS A 6 -12.59 22.12 -35.64
CA LYS A 6 -12.80 21.21 -34.51
C LYS A 6 -11.72 20.11 -34.58
N PHE A 7 -10.81 20.06 -33.60
CA PHE A 7 -9.99 18.88 -33.38
C PHE A 7 -10.79 17.84 -32.58
N GLN A 8 -11.28 16.81 -33.26
CA GLN A 8 -11.74 15.56 -32.63
C GLN A 8 -10.51 14.70 -32.34
N CYS A 9 -10.19 14.50 -31.05
CA CYS A 9 -9.23 13.48 -30.64
C CYS A 9 -9.97 12.14 -30.54
N SER A 10 -9.71 11.23 -31.48
CA SER A 10 -10.21 9.86 -31.47
C SER A 10 -9.41 9.02 -30.47
N VAL A 11 -10.08 8.56 -29.42
CA VAL A 11 -9.53 7.57 -28.47
C VAL A 11 -9.52 6.19 -29.16
N PRO A 12 -8.39 5.47 -29.23
CA PRO A 12 -8.38 4.11 -29.77
C PRO A 12 -9.06 3.16 -28.78
N LYS A 13 -10.17 2.54 -29.20
CA LYS A 13 -10.81 1.41 -28.51
C LYS A 13 -9.92 0.17 -28.64
N LEU A 14 -9.26 -0.24 -27.55
CA LEU A 14 -8.67 -1.57 -27.43
C LEU A 14 -9.77 -2.57 -27.03
N ASN A 15 -10.24 -3.37 -27.99
CA ASN A 15 -11.12 -4.52 -27.72
C ASN A 15 -10.26 -5.71 -27.29
N LEU A 16 -10.17 -5.94 -25.98
CA LEU A 16 -9.64 -7.19 -25.42
C LEU A 16 -10.82 -8.12 -25.09
N GLN A 17 -11.14 -9.00 -26.04
CA GLN A 17 -12.06 -10.12 -25.83
C GLN A 17 -11.32 -11.20 -25.01
N ILE A 18 -11.51 -11.19 -23.69
CA ILE A 18 -11.02 -12.24 -22.80
C ILE A 18 -12.03 -13.40 -22.85
N LYS A 19 -11.66 -14.50 -23.51
CA LYS A 19 -12.36 -15.78 -23.41
C LYS A 19 -12.19 -16.33 -21.99
N LEU A 20 -13.20 -16.15 -21.16
CA LEU A 20 -13.38 -16.86 -19.90
C LEU A 20 -13.92 -18.27 -20.19
N GLU A 21 -13.04 -19.28 -20.29
CA GLU A 21 -13.49 -20.66 -20.08
C GLU A 21 -13.47 -20.97 -18.58
N ARG A 22 -14.65 -20.83 -17.98
CA ARG A 22 -15.00 -21.47 -16.70
C ARG A 22 -14.94 -22.99 -16.89
N LYS A 23 -14.12 -23.68 -16.10
CA LYS A 23 -14.38 -25.09 -15.78
C LYS A 23 -14.75 -25.20 -14.31
N ALA A 24 -16.06 -25.19 -14.08
CA ALA A 24 -16.66 -25.57 -12.81
C ALA A 24 -16.47 -27.08 -12.60
N SER A 25 -16.16 -27.47 -11.37
CA SER A 25 -16.14 -28.85 -10.91
C SER A 25 -17.37 -29.07 -10.02
N GLN A 26 -18.13 -30.13 -10.30
CA GLN A 26 -19.24 -30.79 -9.57
C GLN A 26 -20.22 -31.30 -10.65
N ASN A 27 -20.68 -32.55 -10.76
CA ASN A 27 -20.70 -33.71 -9.88
C ASN A 27 -20.79 -35.00 -10.73
N LEU A 28 -20.36 -36.11 -10.10
CA LEU A 28 -20.82 -37.51 -10.25
C LEU A 28 -21.89 -37.83 -11.32
N SER A 29 -21.55 -38.73 -12.26
CA SER A 29 -22.17 -40.07 -12.47
C SER A 29 -21.89 -40.61 -13.89
N PHE A 30 -21.38 -41.84 -13.97
CA PHE A 30 -21.24 -42.72 -15.15
C PHE A 30 -22.62 -43.16 -15.73
N PRO A 31 -22.73 -43.94 -16.85
CA PRO A 31 -21.76 -44.32 -17.88
C PRO A 31 -22.30 -44.27 -19.36
N HIS A 32 -21.40 -44.64 -20.29
CA HIS A 32 -21.65 -45.52 -21.46
C HIS A 32 -22.04 -44.96 -22.85
N LEU A 33 -21.22 -45.41 -23.83
CA LEU A 33 -21.50 -45.78 -25.24
C LEU A 33 -21.11 -44.78 -26.35
N PHE A 34 -20.14 -45.25 -27.17
CA PHE A 34 -20.09 -45.24 -28.66
C PHE A 34 -20.22 -43.88 -29.40
N ARG A 35 -19.58 -43.57 -30.54
CA ARG A 35 -18.85 -44.32 -31.57
C ARG A 35 -18.59 -43.33 -32.72
N ASP A 36 -17.41 -43.45 -33.36
CA ASP A 36 -17.10 -43.14 -34.78
C ASP A 36 -17.42 -41.73 -35.33
N LYS A 37 -16.78 -41.17 -36.34
CA LYS A 37 -15.70 -41.52 -37.28
C LYS A 37 -15.29 -40.18 -37.92
N ALA A 38 -14.01 -39.97 -38.24
CA ALA A 38 -13.46 -39.92 -39.61
C ALA A 38 -14.17 -38.93 -40.57
N LYS A 39 -13.54 -38.21 -41.49
CA LYS A 39 -12.19 -38.05 -42.05
C LYS A 39 -12.44 -37.10 -43.23
N SER A 40 -11.56 -36.13 -43.50
CA SER A 40 -11.08 -35.87 -44.88
C SER A 40 -10.17 -34.64 -44.94
N THR A 41 -8.93 -34.90 -45.33
CA THR A 41 -8.04 -34.00 -46.10
C THR A 41 -7.78 -34.74 -47.42
N PRO A 42 -7.49 -34.05 -48.54
CA PRO A 42 -6.08 -33.86 -48.91
C PRO A 42 -5.76 -32.55 -49.71
N VAL A 43 -4.62 -31.87 -49.47
CA VAL A 43 -3.33 -31.84 -50.26
C VAL A 43 -3.41 -30.79 -51.42
N VAL A 44 -2.50 -29.81 -51.63
CA VAL A 44 -1.12 -29.88 -52.17
C VAL A 44 -0.36 -28.51 -52.11
N ILE A 45 0.82 -28.50 -51.45
CA ILE A 45 2.19 -28.05 -51.83
C ILE A 45 2.48 -26.64 -52.45
N ARG A 46 3.35 -25.81 -51.81
CA ARG A 46 4.78 -25.60 -52.19
C ARG A 46 5.61 -24.87 -51.13
N ALA A 47 6.87 -25.31 -50.98
CA ALA A 47 7.86 -24.95 -49.96
C ALA A 47 8.83 -23.85 -50.39
N SER A 48 9.49 -23.21 -49.43
CA SER A 48 10.91 -22.81 -49.49
C SER A 48 11.45 -22.55 -48.07
N SER A 49 12.66 -23.05 -47.82
CA SER A 49 13.38 -23.24 -46.56
C SER A 49 14.21 -22.05 -46.08
N SER A 50 14.38 -21.88 -44.76
CA SER A 50 15.71 -21.84 -44.11
C SER A 50 15.65 -21.70 -42.57
N SER A 51 16.30 -22.66 -41.91
CA SER A 51 17.06 -22.65 -40.64
C SER A 51 16.74 -21.66 -39.49
N THR A 52 16.35 -22.28 -38.37
CA THR A 52 16.40 -21.88 -36.94
C THR A 52 17.82 -21.49 -36.44
N PRO A 53 18.02 -20.76 -35.31
CA PRO A 53 17.69 -21.29 -33.97
C PRO A 53 17.15 -20.34 -32.87
N SER A 54 16.35 -20.96 -32.00
CA SER A 54 16.20 -20.74 -30.55
C SER A 54 15.80 -19.34 -30.03
N ASN A 55 14.50 -19.12 -29.86
CA ASN A 55 14.00 -18.25 -28.80
C ASN A 55 13.90 -19.06 -27.48
N PRO A 56 14.49 -18.61 -26.36
CA PRO A 56 14.18 -19.20 -25.06
C PRO A 56 12.77 -18.76 -24.67
N LYS A 57 11.92 -19.72 -24.27
CA LYS A 57 10.65 -19.40 -23.61
C LYS A 57 10.96 -18.51 -22.39
N PRO A 58 10.23 -17.40 -22.17
CA PRO A 58 10.41 -16.64 -20.95
C PRO A 58 10.01 -17.53 -19.78
N SER A 59 10.91 -17.72 -18.82
CA SER A 59 10.62 -18.41 -17.57
C SER A 59 9.43 -17.75 -16.89
N LEU A 60 8.46 -18.54 -16.43
CA LEU A 60 7.26 -18.08 -15.70
C LEU A 60 7.57 -17.04 -14.61
N LEU A 61 8.74 -17.16 -13.96
CA LEU A 61 9.26 -16.23 -12.95
C LEU A 61 9.42 -14.78 -13.45
N LYS A 62 9.79 -14.57 -14.71
CA LYS A 62 9.91 -13.22 -15.31
C LYS A 62 8.53 -12.58 -15.46
N THR A 63 7.53 -13.38 -15.82
CA THR A 63 6.15 -12.92 -15.95
C THR A 63 5.57 -12.53 -14.57
N THR A 64 5.86 -13.30 -13.52
CA THR A 64 5.44 -13.00 -12.14
C THR A 64 6.10 -11.74 -11.57
N CYS A 65 7.40 -11.52 -11.84
CA CYS A 65 8.11 -10.29 -11.44
C CYS A 65 7.57 -9.04 -12.14
N ILE A 66 7.23 -9.14 -13.44
CA ILE A 66 6.62 -8.04 -14.20
C ILE A 66 5.22 -7.73 -13.65
N THR A 67 4.44 -8.74 -13.24
CA THR A 67 3.14 -8.48 -12.59
C THR A 67 3.27 -7.86 -11.21
N LEU A 68 4.32 -8.16 -10.44
CA LEU A 68 4.54 -7.55 -9.11
C LEU A 68 5.04 -6.11 -9.19
N THR A 69 5.93 -5.81 -10.14
CA THR A 69 6.39 -4.43 -10.41
C THR A 69 5.29 -3.58 -11.04
N ALA A 70 4.50 -4.15 -11.96
CA ALA A 70 3.32 -3.49 -12.50
C ALA A 70 2.23 -3.33 -11.43
N ALA A 71 2.01 -4.29 -10.53
CA ALA A 71 1.01 -4.17 -9.46
C ALA A 71 1.42 -3.14 -8.41
N ALA A 72 2.70 -3.04 -8.02
CA ALA A 72 3.17 -1.98 -7.13
C ALA A 72 3.05 -0.59 -7.79
N ALA A 73 3.44 -0.46 -9.06
CA ALA A 73 3.31 0.79 -9.81
C ALA A 73 1.84 1.15 -10.12
N LEU A 74 0.98 0.16 -10.37
CA LEU A 74 -0.46 0.35 -10.59
C LEU A 74 -1.22 0.59 -9.29
N PHE A 75 -0.77 0.06 -8.15
CA PHE A 75 -1.33 0.35 -6.83
C PHE A 75 -0.94 1.77 -6.37
N SER A 76 0.30 2.19 -6.65
CA SER A 76 0.74 3.58 -6.50
C SER A 76 0.01 4.53 -7.45
N ALA A 77 -0.27 4.12 -8.69
CA ALA A 77 -1.07 4.92 -9.62
C ALA A 77 -2.58 4.86 -9.32
N SER A 78 -3.11 3.78 -8.76
CA SER A 78 -4.53 3.66 -8.39
C SER A 78 -4.86 4.35 -7.07
N SER A 79 -3.88 4.55 -6.19
CA SER A 79 -4.01 5.42 -5.02
C SER A 79 -3.97 6.91 -5.39
N TYR A 80 -3.38 7.26 -6.55
CA TYR A 80 -3.47 8.61 -7.13
C TYR A 80 -4.63 8.80 -8.10
N LEU A 81 -5.16 7.74 -8.70
CA LEU A 81 -6.49 7.77 -9.29
C LEU A 81 -7.47 7.74 -8.13
N ILE A 82 -7.69 8.91 -7.54
CA ILE A 82 -8.87 9.22 -6.74
C ILE A 82 -10.07 8.79 -7.58
N SER A 83 -10.50 7.55 -7.39
CA SER A 83 -11.82 7.14 -7.79
C SER A 83 -12.73 7.94 -6.88
N LYS A 84 -13.23 9.05 -7.43
CA LYS A 84 -14.29 9.84 -6.83
C LYS A 84 -15.28 8.86 -6.18
N PRO A 85 -15.57 8.97 -4.87
CA PRO A 85 -16.41 7.99 -4.21
C PRO A 85 -17.72 7.86 -4.96
N ALA A 86 -18.18 6.62 -5.11
CA ALA A 86 -19.57 6.37 -5.48
C ALA A 86 -20.45 7.18 -4.52
N ALA A 87 -21.36 7.98 -5.07
CA ALA A 87 -22.27 8.83 -4.31
C ALA A 87 -22.86 8.05 -3.12
N THR A 88 -22.95 8.71 -1.96
CA THR A 88 -23.50 8.14 -0.72
C THR A 88 -24.72 7.31 -1.03
N THR A 89 -24.60 5.99 -0.88
CA THR A 89 -25.73 5.12 -1.21
C THR A 89 -26.82 5.37 -0.18
N PRO A 90 -28.11 5.32 -0.58
CA PRO A 90 -29.22 5.50 0.36
C PRO A 90 -29.12 4.58 1.59
N ALA A 91 -28.55 3.38 1.41
CA ALA A 91 -28.28 2.44 2.49
C ALA A 91 -27.25 2.95 3.52
N THR A 92 -26.21 3.67 3.08
CA THR A 92 -25.18 4.23 3.97
C THR A 92 -25.74 5.38 4.80
N THR A 93 -26.55 6.25 4.19
CA THR A 93 -27.22 7.35 4.89
C THR A 93 -28.24 6.85 5.93
N VAL A 94 -29.00 5.80 5.60
CA VAL A 94 -29.95 5.19 6.55
C VAL A 94 -29.21 4.55 7.73
N LEU A 95 -28.08 3.88 7.47
CA LEU A 95 -27.27 3.28 8.54
C LEU A 95 -26.64 4.34 9.44
N GLU A 96 -26.11 5.42 8.88
CA GLU A 96 -25.59 6.58 9.62
C GLU A 96 -26.66 7.15 10.56
N ALA A 97 -27.84 7.49 10.03
CA ALA A 97 -28.93 8.04 10.83
C ALA A 97 -29.45 7.05 11.91
N THR A 98 -29.42 5.74 11.63
CA THR A 98 -29.79 4.71 12.61
C THR A 98 -28.80 4.66 13.77
N LEU A 99 -27.50 4.76 13.47
CA LEU A 99 -26.45 4.80 14.49
C LEU A 99 -26.49 6.10 15.31
N GLU A 100 -26.74 7.24 14.67
CA GLU A 100 -26.88 8.53 15.37
C GLU A 100 -28.07 8.47 16.35
N LYS A 101 -29.23 7.97 15.92
CA LYS A 101 -30.39 7.77 16.79
C LYS A 101 -30.12 6.79 17.93
N HIS A 102 -29.39 5.69 17.66
CA HIS A 102 -28.98 4.74 18.71
C HIS A 102 -28.12 5.46 19.76
N LEU A 103 -27.17 6.27 19.32
CA LEU A 103 -26.25 7.04 20.17
C LEU A 103 -26.92 8.22 20.89
N GLU A 104 -28.10 8.69 20.46
CA GLU A 104 -28.94 9.59 21.27
C GLU A 104 -29.49 8.87 22.51
N THR A 105 -29.80 7.58 22.41
CA THR A 105 -30.33 6.77 23.53
C THR A 105 -29.24 6.09 24.37
N GLN A 106 -28.12 5.73 23.75
CA GLN A 106 -26.97 5.07 24.37
C GLN A 106 -25.69 5.83 24.00
N SER A 107 -25.45 6.95 24.67
CA SER A 107 -24.41 7.93 24.29
C SER A 107 -22.97 7.41 24.34
N ASN A 108 -22.72 6.32 25.06
CA ASN A 108 -21.40 5.76 25.33
C ASN A 108 -21.14 4.40 24.67
N ASP A 109 -21.92 4.01 23.66
CA ASP A 109 -21.65 2.78 22.91
C ASP A 109 -20.42 2.95 21.99
N VAL A 110 -19.28 2.43 22.45
CA VAL A 110 -17.97 2.52 21.79
C VAL A 110 -17.99 1.86 20.40
N GLU A 111 -18.66 0.72 20.24
CA GLU A 111 -18.68 0.01 18.95
C GLU A 111 -19.57 0.73 17.93
N ALA A 112 -20.70 1.29 18.39
CA ALA A 112 -21.53 2.14 17.55
C ALA A 112 -20.80 3.42 17.13
N LEU A 113 -20.04 4.06 18.02
CA LEU A 113 -19.22 5.22 17.70
C LEU A 113 -18.11 4.89 16.70
N LEU A 114 -17.43 3.75 16.87
CA LEU A 114 -16.39 3.30 15.94
C LEU A 114 -16.97 3.01 14.55
N SER A 115 -18.14 2.39 14.50
CA SER A 115 -18.89 2.14 13.27
C SER A 115 -19.33 3.43 12.60
N LEU A 116 -19.79 4.42 13.37
CA LEU A 116 -20.18 5.73 12.87
C LEU A 116 -18.97 6.48 12.30
N ALA A 117 -17.84 6.51 13.02
CA ALA A 117 -16.60 7.14 12.57
C ALA A 117 -16.12 6.54 11.24
N LYS A 118 -16.21 5.21 11.09
CA LYS A 118 -15.88 4.52 9.83
C LYS A 118 -16.78 4.90 8.67
N ILE A 119 -18.09 5.06 8.91
CA ILE A 119 -19.05 5.48 7.88
C ILE A 119 -18.78 6.92 7.45
N LYS A 120 -18.60 7.82 8.42
CA LYS A 120 -18.29 9.24 8.18
C LYS A 120 -16.96 9.41 7.45
N PHE A 121 -15.93 8.66 7.85
CA PHE A 121 -14.62 8.64 7.16
C PHE A 121 -14.76 8.26 5.69
N LYS A 122 -15.48 7.17 5.40
CA LYS A 122 -15.71 6.70 4.02
C LYS A 122 -16.58 7.64 3.19
N SER A 123 -17.32 8.51 3.85
CA SER A 123 -18.19 9.50 3.22
C SER A 123 -17.49 10.85 3.05
N ASP A 124 -16.17 10.92 3.29
CA ASP A 124 -15.35 12.15 3.20
C ASP A 124 -15.81 13.26 4.18
N LYS A 125 -16.55 12.88 5.22
CA LYS A 125 -17.05 13.78 6.29
C LYS A 125 -15.99 13.90 7.38
N TYR A 126 -14.89 14.57 7.06
CA TYR A 126 -13.73 14.66 7.95
C TYR A 126 -14.07 15.29 9.31
N GLU A 127 -14.72 16.45 9.34
CA GLU A 127 -15.02 17.17 10.60
C GLU A 127 -15.86 16.31 11.55
N GLU A 128 -16.91 15.68 11.02
CA GLU A 128 -17.79 14.81 11.79
C GLU A 128 -17.08 13.51 12.23
N THR A 129 -16.13 13.01 11.44
CA THR A 129 -15.28 11.88 11.82
C THR A 129 -14.43 12.25 13.03
N ILE A 130 -13.80 13.42 13.03
CA ILE A 130 -12.99 13.91 14.15
C ILE A 130 -13.84 14.15 15.40
N GLU A 131 -15.05 14.69 15.27
CA GLU A 131 -15.98 14.85 16.38
C GLU A 131 -16.33 13.49 17.01
N THR A 132 -16.63 12.48 16.17
CA THR A 132 -16.92 11.12 16.64
C THR A 132 -15.71 10.51 17.35
N MET A 133 -14.49 10.76 16.85
CA MET A 133 -13.25 10.32 17.50
C MET A 133 -12.98 11.05 18.83
N ASN A 134 -13.32 12.33 18.95
CA ASN A 134 -13.21 13.06 20.21
C ASN A 134 -14.12 12.46 21.28
N ARG A 135 -15.36 12.11 20.93
CA ARG A 135 -16.28 11.40 21.83
C ARG A 135 -15.71 10.06 22.30
N LEU A 136 -15.07 9.29 21.42
CA LEU A 136 -14.39 8.04 21.80
C LEU A 136 -13.27 8.28 22.81
N ILE A 137 -12.46 9.33 22.62
CA ILE A 137 -11.39 9.72 23.55
C ILE A 137 -11.98 10.16 24.91
N GLU A 138 -13.11 10.86 24.93
CA GLU A 138 -13.78 11.27 26.16
C GLU A 138 -14.34 10.08 26.95
N ILE A 139 -14.90 9.08 26.26
CA ILE A 139 -15.47 7.87 26.90
C ILE A 139 -14.35 6.95 27.42
N GLU A 140 -13.27 6.79 26.67
CA GLU A 140 -12.14 5.92 27.03
C GLU A 140 -10.82 6.71 27.06
N PRO A 141 -10.61 7.61 28.05
CA PRO A 141 -9.45 8.52 28.07
C PRO A 141 -8.10 7.83 28.27
N TYR A 142 -8.11 6.58 28.75
CA TYR A 142 -6.90 5.78 28.94
C TYR A 142 -6.56 4.90 27.73
N GLU A 143 -7.48 4.77 26.77
CA GLU A 143 -7.25 3.98 25.57
C GLU A 143 -6.38 4.76 24.57
N GLN A 144 -5.14 4.29 24.42
CA GLN A 144 -4.12 4.94 23.60
C GLN A 144 -4.40 4.82 22.10
N ARG A 145 -5.28 3.89 21.70
CA ARG A 145 -5.66 3.67 20.30
C ARG A 145 -6.41 4.87 19.70
N TRP A 146 -7.29 5.52 20.45
CA TRP A 146 -8.16 6.57 19.89
C TRP A 146 -7.42 7.85 19.48
N PRO A 147 -6.52 8.41 20.31
CA PRO A 147 -5.71 9.56 19.90
C PRO A 147 -4.86 9.26 18.66
N VAL A 148 -4.29 8.05 18.59
CA VAL A 148 -3.49 7.61 17.44
C VAL A 148 -4.33 7.52 16.19
N MET A 149 -5.50 6.87 16.24
CA MET A 149 -6.41 6.79 15.09
C MET A 149 -6.84 8.18 14.62
N LYS A 150 -7.18 9.09 15.54
CA LYS A 150 -7.51 10.48 15.21
C LYS A 150 -6.34 11.18 14.48
N ALA A 151 -5.11 11.04 14.97
CA ALA A 151 -3.93 11.62 14.33
C ALA A 151 -3.70 11.07 12.90
N ARG A 152 -3.92 9.77 12.68
CA ARG A 152 -3.83 9.15 11.35
C ARG A 152 -4.92 9.64 10.41
N ILE A 153 -6.14 9.84 10.91
CA ILE A 153 -7.27 10.42 10.16
C ILE A 153 -6.92 11.86 9.74
N LEU A 154 -6.36 12.67 10.64
CA LEU A 154 -5.89 14.02 10.33
C LEU A 154 -4.86 14.02 9.20
N SER A 155 -3.87 13.13 9.27
CA SER A 155 -2.85 12.95 8.22
C SER A 155 -3.48 12.53 6.89
N TYR A 156 -4.42 11.57 6.91
CA TYR A 156 -5.12 11.09 5.72
C TYR A 156 -5.88 12.20 4.99
N PHE A 157 -6.60 13.04 5.73
CA PHE A 157 -7.31 14.20 5.17
C PHE A 157 -6.40 15.42 4.94
N SER A 158 -5.08 15.22 4.89
CA SER A 158 -4.06 16.26 4.60
C SER A 158 -4.10 17.45 5.57
N LYS A 159 -4.56 17.24 6.81
CA LYS A 159 -4.52 18.25 7.88
C LYS A 159 -3.18 18.16 8.61
N SER A 160 -2.09 18.46 7.89
CA SER A 160 -0.71 18.20 8.31
C SER A 160 -0.38 18.81 9.67
N GLU A 161 -0.70 20.09 9.89
CA GLU A 161 -0.37 20.79 11.15
C GLU A 161 -1.06 20.14 12.36
N LEU A 162 -2.34 19.81 12.22
CA LEU A 162 -3.11 19.14 13.27
C LEU A 162 -2.62 17.70 13.51
N ALA A 163 -2.27 16.99 12.44
CA ALA A 163 -1.72 15.65 12.54
C ALA A 163 -0.38 15.65 13.29
N ILE A 164 0.54 16.55 12.90
CA ILE A 164 1.83 16.76 13.57
C ILE A 164 1.62 17.03 15.05
N GLN A 165 0.75 17.98 15.39
CA GLN A 165 0.46 18.30 16.80
C GLN A 165 -0.03 17.07 17.57
N ALA A 166 -0.99 16.32 17.01
CA ALA A 166 -1.53 15.13 17.66
C ALA A 166 -0.46 14.03 17.85
N PHE A 167 0.43 13.82 16.86
CA PHE A 167 1.54 12.87 17.00
C PHE A 167 2.59 13.33 18.01
N GLU A 168 2.85 14.64 18.12
CA GLU A 168 3.73 15.17 19.16
C GLU A 168 3.15 14.93 20.56
N GLU A 169 1.85 15.17 20.77
CA GLU A 169 1.16 14.89 22.03
C GLU A 169 1.24 13.40 22.42
N ILE A 170 1.09 12.50 21.43
CA ILE A 170 1.28 11.05 21.63
C ILE A 170 2.71 10.74 22.07
N LEU A 171 3.71 11.36 21.45
CA LEU A 171 5.12 11.11 21.74
C LEU A 171 5.60 11.75 23.05
N LEU A 172 4.89 12.74 23.58
CA LEU A 172 5.12 13.23 24.95
C LEU A 172 4.83 12.12 25.98
N SER A 173 3.78 11.33 25.74
CA SER A 173 3.37 10.25 26.65
C SER A 173 4.15 8.96 26.40
N ASP A 174 4.38 8.61 25.14
CA ASP A 174 5.16 7.43 24.73
C ASP A 174 6.22 7.81 23.69
N PRO A 175 7.42 8.23 24.14
CA PRO A 175 8.50 8.65 23.24
C PRO A 175 9.05 7.53 22.34
N THR A 176 8.61 6.29 22.54
CA THR A 176 9.08 5.11 21.80
C THR A 176 8.07 4.58 20.79
N ARG A 177 6.92 5.27 20.63
CA ARG A 177 5.85 4.80 19.77
C ARG A 177 6.23 4.89 18.30
N VAL A 178 6.39 3.72 17.67
CA VAL A 178 6.95 3.60 16.31
C VAL A 178 6.04 4.25 15.26
N ASP A 179 4.73 4.06 15.36
CA ASP A 179 3.76 4.60 14.43
C ASP A 179 3.73 6.14 14.47
N ALA A 180 3.71 6.77 15.64
CA ALA A 180 3.74 8.22 15.75
C ALA A 180 5.04 8.82 15.18
N LEU A 181 6.20 8.20 15.46
CA LEU A 181 7.47 8.59 14.83
C LEU A 181 7.43 8.41 13.31
N HIS A 182 6.78 7.36 12.80
CA HIS A 182 6.60 7.13 11.38
C HIS A 182 5.80 8.25 10.73
N TYR A 183 4.64 8.59 11.29
CA TYR A 183 3.82 9.66 10.72
C TYR A 183 4.55 11.01 10.76
N LEU A 184 5.34 11.32 11.80
CA LEU A 184 6.19 12.51 11.76
C LEU A 184 7.23 12.49 10.62
N VAL A 185 7.86 11.34 10.34
CA VAL A 185 8.73 11.19 9.17
C VAL A 185 7.96 11.48 7.88
N MET A 186 6.72 11.01 7.78
CA MET A 186 5.86 11.22 6.62
C MET A 186 5.37 12.66 6.44
N GLU A 187 5.08 13.36 7.53
CA GLU A 187 4.66 14.77 7.50
C GLU A 187 5.85 15.69 7.22
N PHE A 188 7.06 15.30 7.64
CA PHE A 188 8.28 16.10 7.44
C PHE A 188 9.11 15.70 6.22
N TYR A 189 8.59 14.87 5.31
CA TYR A 189 9.36 14.28 4.22
C TYR A 189 10.09 15.29 3.31
N GLU A 190 9.55 16.51 3.15
CA GLU A 190 10.18 17.59 2.35
C GLU A 190 11.21 18.42 3.14
N SER A 191 11.21 18.31 4.47
CA SER A 191 12.01 19.17 5.34
C SER A 191 13.19 18.40 5.94
N LYS A 192 14.34 18.45 5.27
CA LYS A 192 15.60 17.84 5.76
C LYS A 192 15.94 18.21 7.22
N PRO A 193 15.84 19.48 7.66
CA PRO A 193 16.12 19.83 9.05
C PRO A 193 15.21 19.11 10.05
N LYS A 194 13.90 19.01 9.74
CA LYS A 194 12.92 18.32 10.61
C LYS A 194 13.12 16.80 10.58
N LEU A 195 13.46 16.21 9.43
CA LEU A 195 13.80 14.78 9.35
C LEU A 195 15.02 14.43 10.22
N LEU A 196 16.05 15.28 10.23
CA LEU A 196 17.22 15.11 11.09
C LEU A 196 16.87 15.18 12.58
N GLU A 197 15.90 16.02 12.95
CA GLU A 197 15.37 16.08 14.32
C GLU A 197 14.64 14.80 14.70
N VAL A 198 13.75 14.31 13.83
CA VAL A 198 13.04 13.05 14.05
C VAL A 198 14.03 11.87 14.10
N GLU A 199 15.06 11.84 13.25
CA GLU A 199 16.11 10.81 13.31
C GLU A 199 16.83 10.79 14.67
N LYS A 200 17.15 11.96 15.24
CA LYS A 200 17.74 12.05 16.59
C LYS A 200 16.80 11.46 17.64
N ARG A 201 15.50 11.76 17.56
CA ARG A 201 14.47 11.20 18.46
C ARG A 201 14.35 9.69 18.32
N ILE A 202 14.36 9.16 17.09
CA ILE A 202 14.37 7.71 16.82
C ILE A 202 15.62 7.05 17.42
N LYS A 203 16.81 7.63 17.25
CA LYS A 203 18.06 7.13 17.86
C LYS A 203 17.99 7.13 19.40
N TYR A 204 17.36 8.13 19.99
CA TYR A 204 17.09 8.16 21.43
C TYR A 204 16.10 7.05 21.85
N ALA A 205 15.00 6.87 21.12
CA ALA A 205 14.04 5.80 21.36
C ALA A 205 14.69 4.42 21.29
N ILE A 206 15.56 4.15 20.30
CA ILE A 206 16.32 2.90 20.20
C ILE A 206 17.18 2.67 21.45
N ARG A 207 17.91 3.69 21.95
CA ARG A 207 18.72 3.58 23.17
C ARG A 207 17.85 3.23 24.39
N ARG A 208 16.67 3.86 24.51
CA ARG A 208 15.73 3.58 25.60
C ARG A 208 15.15 2.17 25.52
N CYS A 209 14.85 1.69 24.31
CA CYS A 209 14.36 0.32 24.09
C CYS A 209 15.43 -0.73 24.36
N LYS A 210 16.73 -0.48 24.08
CA LYS A 210 17.82 -1.42 24.35
C LYS A 210 17.99 -1.73 25.84
N ASN A 211 17.59 -0.81 26.72
CA ASN A 211 17.61 -1.01 28.16
C ASN A 211 16.41 -1.83 28.66
N ASN A 212 15.53 -2.28 27.76
CA ASN A 212 14.33 -3.08 28.08
C ASN A 212 14.23 -4.27 27.11
N ASN A 213 14.57 -5.47 27.59
CA ASN A 213 14.75 -6.68 26.78
C ASN A 213 13.52 -7.10 25.94
N ASN A 214 12.32 -6.60 26.27
CA ASN A 214 11.07 -6.96 25.59
C ASN A 214 10.73 -6.10 24.35
N LYS A 215 11.63 -5.18 23.93
CA LYS A 215 11.36 -4.22 22.83
C LYS A 215 12.10 -4.50 21.51
N LYS A 216 12.47 -5.76 21.23
CA LYS A 216 13.20 -6.11 19.99
C LYS A 216 12.45 -5.73 18.70
N LYS A 217 11.13 -5.99 18.65
CA LYS A 217 10.26 -5.64 17.50
C LYS A 217 10.20 -4.12 17.30
N ASP A 218 10.13 -3.35 18.38
CA ASP A 218 10.11 -1.88 18.32
C ASP A 218 11.44 -1.33 17.79
N ILE A 219 12.58 -1.82 18.29
CA ILE A 219 13.91 -1.43 17.79
C ILE A 219 14.04 -1.68 16.29
N ARG A 220 13.51 -2.81 15.83
CA ARG A 220 13.49 -3.17 14.42
C ARG A 220 12.69 -2.16 13.58
N GLY A 221 11.48 -1.82 14.01
CA GLY A 221 10.65 -0.79 13.37
C GLY A 221 11.32 0.59 13.37
N LEU A 222 11.95 0.98 14.47
CA LEU A 222 12.70 2.23 14.58
C LEU A 222 13.91 2.28 13.63
N ARG A 223 14.65 1.17 13.47
CA ARG A 223 15.76 1.09 12.48
C ARG A 223 15.25 1.21 11.05
N MET A 224 14.07 0.65 10.75
CA MET A 224 13.43 0.84 9.45
C MET A 224 13.04 2.29 9.18
N LEU A 225 12.61 3.04 10.19
CA LEU A 225 12.37 4.48 10.04
C LEU A 225 13.65 5.25 9.71
N ILE A 226 14.80 4.91 10.33
CA ILE A 226 16.08 5.52 9.96
C ILE A 226 16.41 5.22 8.50
N ALA A 227 16.24 3.98 8.04
CA ALA A 227 16.48 3.62 6.65
C ALA A 227 15.60 4.45 5.68
N GLN A 228 14.33 4.66 6.01
CA GLN A 228 13.42 5.53 5.24
C GLN A 228 13.91 6.98 5.19
N ILE A 229 14.29 7.55 6.33
CA ILE A 229 14.88 8.90 6.37
C ILE A 229 16.12 8.99 5.48
N LYS A 230 16.99 7.96 5.49
CA LYS A 230 18.18 7.93 4.63
C LYS A 230 17.83 7.91 3.13
N VAL A 231 16.76 7.23 2.74
CA VAL A 231 16.25 7.32 1.36
C VAL A 231 15.77 8.75 1.05
N MET A 232 14.99 9.38 1.94
CA MET A 232 14.51 10.76 1.77
C MET A 232 15.66 11.79 1.70
N GLU A 233 16.76 11.55 2.40
CA GLU A 233 17.98 12.36 2.34
C GLU A 233 18.78 12.16 1.04
N GLY A 234 18.45 11.15 0.23
CA GLY A 234 19.20 10.72 -0.94
C GLY A 234 20.35 9.77 -0.63
N ASN A 235 20.57 9.40 0.63
CA ASN A 235 21.60 8.46 1.07
C ASN A 235 21.08 7.01 1.02
N THR A 236 20.82 6.53 -0.20
CA THR A 236 20.30 5.17 -0.42
C THR A 236 21.30 4.08 -0.06
N ALA A 237 22.61 4.36 -0.13
CA ALA A 237 23.65 3.41 0.29
C ALA A 237 23.55 3.06 1.77
N GLU A 238 23.40 4.05 2.64
CA GLU A 238 23.22 3.83 4.07
C GLU A 238 21.89 3.14 4.38
N ALA A 239 20.81 3.51 3.67
CA ALA A 239 19.52 2.83 3.81
C ALA A 239 19.63 1.33 3.51
N ILE A 240 20.29 0.94 2.40
CA ILE A 240 20.53 -0.45 2.04
C ILE A 240 21.39 -1.16 3.10
N ARG A 241 22.45 -0.52 3.60
CA ARG A 241 23.31 -1.08 4.66
C ARG A 241 22.51 -1.41 5.92
N ILE A 242 21.63 -0.50 6.36
CA ILE A 242 20.74 -0.73 7.51
C ILE A 242 19.83 -1.93 7.24
N CYS A 243 19.25 -2.03 6.04
CA CYS A 243 18.41 -3.17 5.66
C CYS A 243 19.18 -4.49 5.64
N GLU A 244 20.42 -4.52 5.16
CA GLU A 244 21.26 -5.71 5.17
C GLU A 244 21.56 -6.21 6.59
N GLU A 245 21.78 -5.29 7.54
CA GLU A 245 21.89 -5.66 8.95
C GLU A 245 20.57 -6.22 9.50
N LEU A 246 19.44 -5.61 9.17
CA LEU A 246 18.12 -6.05 9.62
C LEU A 246 17.73 -7.42 9.04
N VAL A 247 18.18 -7.76 7.84
CA VAL A 247 18.00 -9.08 7.22
C VAL A 247 18.81 -10.15 7.97
N LYS A 248 19.99 -9.82 8.49
CA LYS A 248 20.77 -10.77 9.30
C LYS A 248 20.06 -11.11 10.62
N ASP A 249 19.38 -10.13 11.21
CA ASP A 249 18.64 -10.31 12.46
C ASP A 249 17.38 -11.16 12.27
N ASP A 250 16.67 -10.98 11.16
CA ASP A 250 15.47 -11.74 10.79
C ASP A 250 15.40 -11.94 9.27
N PRO A 251 15.91 -13.08 8.76
CA PRO A 251 15.95 -13.38 7.32
C PRO A 251 14.58 -13.63 6.69
N GLU A 252 13.53 -13.87 7.49
CA GLU A 252 12.17 -14.14 7.01
C GLU A 252 11.28 -12.89 7.01
N ASP A 253 11.81 -11.73 7.41
CA ASP A 253 11.06 -10.48 7.32
C ASP A 253 10.98 -9.99 5.86
N PHE A 254 9.96 -10.47 5.15
CA PHE A 254 9.65 -10.07 3.77
C PHE A 254 9.58 -8.54 3.59
N LYS A 255 9.21 -7.79 4.63
CA LYS A 255 9.03 -6.32 4.57
C LYS A 255 10.34 -5.61 4.24
N ILE A 256 11.47 -6.18 4.64
CA ILE A 256 12.79 -5.58 4.38
C ILE A 256 13.21 -5.78 2.94
N TYR A 257 12.98 -6.96 2.39
CA TYR A 257 13.23 -7.20 0.97
C TYR A 257 12.28 -6.38 0.10
N LEU A 258 11.01 -6.24 0.51
CA LEU A 258 10.08 -5.33 -0.16
C LEU A 258 10.62 -3.90 -0.18
N PHE A 259 11.03 -3.38 0.98
CA PHE A 259 11.64 -2.05 1.09
C PHE A 259 12.89 -1.90 0.21
N GLN A 260 13.83 -2.86 0.28
CA GLN A 260 15.05 -2.84 -0.55
C GLN A 260 14.71 -2.86 -2.05
N GLY A 261 13.74 -3.67 -2.47
CA GLY A 261 13.27 -3.70 -3.86
C GLY A 261 12.74 -2.34 -4.34
N LEU A 262 11.96 -1.65 -3.49
CA LEU A 262 11.48 -0.29 -3.76
C LEU A 262 12.62 0.73 -3.82
N VAL A 263 13.61 0.66 -2.92
CA VAL A 263 14.82 1.52 -2.97
C VAL A 263 15.60 1.29 -4.25
N TYR A 264 15.86 0.02 -4.62
CA TYR A 264 16.58 -0.33 -5.85
C TYR A 264 15.83 0.15 -7.10
N THR A 265 14.51 0.10 -7.08
CA THR A 265 13.65 0.63 -8.16
C THR A 265 13.82 2.15 -8.28
N LEU A 266 13.79 2.88 -7.16
CA LEU A 266 13.96 4.33 -7.12
C LEU A 266 15.30 4.79 -7.71
N ILE A 267 16.38 4.03 -7.49
CA ILE A 267 17.73 4.34 -8.00
C ILE A 267 18.04 3.71 -9.38
N GLY A 268 17.05 3.13 -10.06
CA GLY A 268 17.20 2.58 -11.42
C GLY A 268 17.96 1.24 -11.49
N LYS A 269 18.14 0.55 -10.37
CA LYS A 269 18.80 -0.77 -10.28
C LYS A 269 17.79 -1.90 -10.40
N GLY A 270 17.29 -2.09 -11.63
CA GLY A 270 16.20 -3.03 -11.91
C GLY A 270 16.50 -4.49 -11.58
N ASP A 271 17.73 -4.95 -11.83
CA ASP A 271 18.12 -6.34 -11.58
C ASP A 271 18.19 -6.65 -10.07
N GLU A 272 18.72 -5.72 -9.28
CA GLU A 272 18.74 -5.82 -7.82
C GLU A 272 17.34 -5.74 -7.24
N ALA A 273 16.48 -4.86 -7.77
CA ALA A 273 15.08 -4.76 -7.37
C ALA A 273 14.34 -6.09 -7.61
N ALA A 274 14.48 -6.68 -8.80
CA ALA A 274 13.88 -7.96 -9.15
C ALA A 274 14.33 -9.07 -8.19
N LYS A 275 15.64 -9.15 -7.87
CA LYS A 275 16.16 -10.12 -6.89
C LYS A 275 15.50 -10.00 -5.51
N GLN A 276 15.22 -8.78 -5.05
CA GLN A 276 14.55 -8.60 -3.75
C GLN A 276 13.07 -8.99 -3.82
N PHE A 277 12.36 -8.61 -4.89
CA PHE A 277 10.96 -9.02 -5.07
C PHE A 277 10.80 -10.54 -5.22
N GLU A 278 11.76 -11.22 -5.86
CA GLU A 278 11.80 -12.68 -5.89
C GLU A 278 11.93 -13.28 -4.49
N ARG A 279 12.71 -12.66 -3.58
CA ARG A 279 12.79 -13.11 -2.19
C ARG A 279 11.47 -12.92 -1.46
N VAL A 280 10.78 -11.79 -1.68
CA VAL A 280 9.43 -11.57 -1.13
C VAL A 280 8.49 -12.68 -1.56
N GLY A 281 8.43 -13.02 -2.85
CA GLY A 281 7.57 -14.09 -3.36
C GLY A 281 7.93 -15.50 -2.87
N ARG A 282 9.18 -15.74 -2.46
CA ARG A 282 9.59 -17.01 -1.82
C ARG A 282 9.12 -17.10 -0.36
N ILE A 283 9.15 -15.99 0.37
CA ILE A 283 8.75 -15.91 1.78
C ILE A 283 7.22 -15.85 1.90
N LEU A 284 6.56 -15.10 1.02
CA LEU A 284 5.11 -14.96 0.94
C LEU A 284 4.61 -15.57 -0.37
N PRO A 285 4.20 -16.85 -0.36
CA PRO A 285 3.52 -17.47 -1.49
C PRO A 285 2.25 -16.70 -1.87
N GLU A 286 1.85 -16.76 -3.14
CA GLU A 286 0.71 -16.00 -3.69
C GLU A 286 -0.62 -16.24 -2.95
N ASN A 287 -0.80 -17.41 -2.33
CA ASN A 287 -1.97 -17.76 -1.53
C ASN A 287 -1.84 -17.40 -0.04
N SER A 288 -0.85 -16.57 0.33
CA SER A 288 -0.67 -16.12 1.71
C SER A 288 -1.86 -15.25 2.14
N PRO A 289 -2.50 -15.53 3.30
CA PRO A 289 -3.57 -14.70 3.84
C PRO A 289 -3.16 -13.23 4.02
N TYR A 290 -1.86 -12.96 4.20
CA TYR A 290 -1.35 -11.60 4.31
C TYR A 290 -1.46 -10.82 2.99
N LEU A 291 -1.25 -11.46 1.83
CA LEU A 291 -1.42 -10.80 0.53
C LEU A 291 -2.89 -10.54 0.22
N GLU A 292 -3.78 -11.46 0.57
CA GLU A 292 -5.22 -11.24 0.46
C GLU A 292 -5.69 -10.08 1.35
N THR A 293 -5.18 -10.04 2.59
CA THR A 293 -5.45 -8.94 3.51
C THR A 293 -4.92 -7.64 2.94
N MET A 294 -3.65 -7.56 2.50
CA MET A 294 -3.07 -6.35 1.90
C MET A 294 -3.87 -5.81 0.71
N VAL A 295 -4.31 -6.69 -0.20
CA VAL A 295 -5.12 -6.30 -1.37
C VAL A 295 -6.51 -5.82 -0.95
N ASN A 296 -7.07 -6.38 0.11
CA ASN A 296 -8.41 -6.05 0.61
C ASN A 296 -8.41 -5.03 1.77
N THR A 297 -7.22 -4.61 2.25
CA THR A 297 -7.08 -3.61 3.32
C THR A 297 -7.57 -2.28 2.76
N LYS A 298 -8.80 -1.94 3.13
CA LYS A 298 -9.41 -0.64 2.85
C LYS A 298 -8.67 0.44 3.64
N GLU A 299 -8.73 1.70 3.18
CA GLU A 299 -8.11 2.87 3.84
C GLU A 299 -8.35 2.91 5.35
N TRP A 300 -9.59 2.64 5.79
CA TRP A 300 -9.93 2.53 7.21
C TRP A 300 -9.15 1.45 7.97
N GLY A 301 -8.87 0.31 7.36
CA GLY A 301 -8.05 -0.75 7.97
C GLY A 301 -6.62 -0.29 8.22
N ALA A 302 -6.03 0.48 7.29
CA ALA A 302 -4.71 1.07 7.50
C ALA A 302 -4.72 2.11 8.64
N ILE A 303 -5.82 2.88 8.78
CA ILE A 303 -6.02 3.82 9.90
C ILE A 303 -6.09 3.08 11.24
N VAL A 304 -6.78 1.93 11.32
CA VAL A 304 -6.95 1.17 12.57
C VAL A 304 -5.69 0.38 12.91
N ASP A 305 -5.25 -0.51 12.02
CA ASP A 305 -4.28 -1.57 12.34
C ASP A 305 -2.83 -1.12 12.20
N TYR A 306 -2.58 0.01 11.54
CA TYR A 306 -1.25 0.48 11.16
C TYR A 306 -0.43 -0.59 10.45
N ASP A 307 -0.53 -0.58 9.13
CA ASP A 307 0.29 -1.44 8.30
C ASP A 307 1.57 -0.71 7.87
N ASN A 308 2.71 -1.13 8.44
CA ASN A 308 4.01 -0.64 8.04
C ASN A 308 4.25 -0.76 6.53
N VAL A 309 3.70 -1.79 5.87
CA VAL A 309 3.86 -1.97 4.42
C VAL A 309 3.09 -0.92 3.64
N PHE A 310 1.84 -0.65 4.02
CA PHE A 310 1.06 0.44 3.42
C PHE A 310 1.81 1.78 3.55
N CYS A 311 2.37 2.06 4.72
CA CYS A 311 3.14 3.28 4.93
C CYS A 311 4.43 3.32 4.08
N TYR A 312 5.16 2.21 3.93
CA TYR A 312 6.31 2.16 3.02
C TYR A 312 5.89 2.48 1.58
N LEU A 313 4.82 1.83 1.09
CA LEU A 313 4.29 2.08 -0.25
C LEU A 313 3.88 3.55 -0.43
N SER A 314 3.19 4.14 0.56
CA SER A 314 2.84 5.57 0.54
C SER A 314 4.08 6.47 0.44
N THR A 315 5.12 6.16 1.22
CA THR A 315 6.40 6.88 1.19
C THR A 315 7.06 6.83 -0.18
N PHE A 316 7.23 5.64 -0.75
CA PHE A 316 7.84 5.48 -2.06
C PHE A 316 7.02 6.11 -3.16
N THR A 317 5.70 6.08 -3.03
CA THR A 317 4.78 6.71 -3.98
C THR A 317 4.99 8.23 -4.01
N LYS A 318 5.08 8.89 -2.83
CA LYS A 318 5.42 10.32 -2.74
C LYS A 318 6.80 10.63 -3.33
N LEU A 319 7.82 9.84 -2.99
CA LEU A 319 9.20 10.04 -3.49
C LEU A 319 9.32 9.82 -4.99
N PHE A 320 8.64 8.79 -5.51
CA PHE A 320 8.64 8.48 -6.94
C PHE A 320 7.97 9.59 -7.74
N VAL A 321 6.81 10.07 -7.28
CA VAL A 321 6.13 11.22 -7.88
C VAL A 321 7.02 12.46 -7.86
N ALA A 322 7.63 12.79 -6.71
CA ALA A 322 8.57 13.91 -6.62
C ALA A 322 9.74 13.78 -7.62
N SER A 323 10.27 12.56 -7.80
CA SER A 323 11.36 12.31 -8.76
C SER A 323 10.95 12.46 -10.24
N LEU A 324 9.68 12.18 -10.57
CA LEU A 324 9.15 12.35 -11.92
C LEU A 324 8.95 13.83 -12.28
N PHE A 325 8.52 14.64 -11.31
CA PHE A 325 8.27 16.07 -11.50
C PHE A 325 9.54 16.93 -11.33
N GLY A 326 10.49 16.50 -10.50
CA GLY A 326 11.78 17.19 -10.31
C GLY A 326 12.73 17.09 -11.51
N LYS A 327 12.51 16.17 -12.44
CA LYS A 327 13.32 16.02 -13.67
C LYS A 327 12.85 16.90 -14.84
N ARG A 328 11.88 17.79 -14.64
CA ARG A 328 11.27 18.58 -15.74
C ARG A 328 11.67 20.05 -15.79
N GLY A 329 12.68 20.46 -15.04
CA GLY A 329 13.09 21.86 -14.96
C GLY A 329 14.58 22.03 -14.73
N ASP A 330 15.39 21.46 -15.61
CA ASP A 330 16.79 21.85 -15.87
C ASP A 330 17.21 21.15 -17.18
N ASP A 331 16.84 21.74 -18.32
CA ASP A 331 17.44 21.53 -19.65
C ASP A 331 17.18 22.77 -20.52
#